data_AF-A0A957J728-F1
#
_entry.id   AF-A0A957J728-F1
#
_cell.length_a   1.000
_cell.length_b   1.000
_cell.length_c   1.000
_cell.angle_alpha   90.00
_cell.angle_beta   90.00
_cell.angle_gamma   90.00
#
_symmetry.space_group_name_H-M   'P 1'
#
loop_
_entity.id
_entity.type
_entity.pdbx_description
1 polymer ?
#
loop_
_entity_poly.entity_id
_entity_poly.type
_entity_poly.pdbx_seq_one_letter_code
_entity_poly.pdbx_strand_id
1 'polypeptide(L)'
;MNRLNTFDEYDYLEEQFNPMRTDRQARRKRKPRVNPKTQASVAVSDIAETVGLEGGFQTTYTPSRHEEGWLLESLRDFYNQELISDVLGLVKGGKEASVYRCAAHQATGETWLAAKVYRPRMFRNLRNDKQYRQGRLTLDGNGRAVNPRDVRLQKAINQKSSLGEQVAHTSWLMHEYTVLDMLHQQGAAVPKPIANSDNAILMQYIGGAYGAAPTLHEVDLEADEVHPIFDEVMRNVELMLRNGRVHGDLSAYNIL
;
A
#
# COMPACT_ATOMS: atom_id res chain seq x y z
N MET A 1 -21.34 13.62 -21.14
CA MET A 1 -20.91 14.37 -19.95
C MET A 1 -19.54 13.85 -19.54
N ASN A 2 -18.50 14.64 -19.77
CA ASN A 2 -17.11 14.26 -19.52
C ASN A 2 -16.90 13.95 -18.03
N ARG A 3 -16.59 12.70 -17.71
CA ARG A 3 -15.91 12.36 -16.45
C ARG A 3 -14.48 12.87 -16.61
N LEU A 4 -14.21 14.04 -16.05
CA LEU A 4 -12.84 14.48 -15.84
C LEU A 4 -12.16 13.41 -14.98
N ASN A 5 -11.04 12.91 -15.48
CA ASN A 5 -10.21 11.94 -14.80
C ASN A 5 -9.81 12.59 -13.47
N THR A 6 -10.22 12.02 -12.33
CA THR A 6 -9.87 12.57 -11.00
C THR A 6 -8.36 12.70 -10.84
N PHE A 7 -7.59 11.91 -11.60
CA PHE A 7 -6.13 11.99 -11.73
C PHE A 7 -5.65 13.35 -12.29
N ASP A 8 -6.28 13.87 -13.35
CA ASP A 8 -5.93 15.17 -13.97
C ASP A 8 -6.25 16.35 -13.03
N GLU A 9 -7.25 16.21 -12.16
CA GLU A 9 -7.64 17.25 -11.20
C GLU A 9 -6.62 17.37 -10.06
N TYR A 10 -6.00 16.26 -9.64
CA TYR A 10 -4.95 16.29 -8.62
C TYR A 10 -3.60 16.78 -9.17
N ASP A 11 -3.25 16.38 -10.40
CA ASP A 11 -2.06 16.90 -11.09
C ASP A 11 -2.18 18.43 -11.30
N TYR A 12 -3.38 18.91 -11.61
CA TYR A 12 -3.69 20.34 -11.71
C TYR A 12 -3.53 21.08 -10.38
N LEU A 13 -4.03 20.51 -9.28
CA LEU A 13 -3.94 21.12 -7.95
C LEU A 13 -2.50 21.13 -7.42
N GLU A 14 -1.69 20.11 -7.72
CA GLU A 14 -0.28 20.05 -7.32
C GLU A 14 0.60 21.00 -8.14
N GLU A 15 0.31 21.20 -9.43
CA GLU A 15 0.93 22.26 -10.24
C GLU A 15 0.58 23.68 -9.76
N GLN A 16 -0.68 23.91 -9.34
CA GLN A 16 -1.18 25.22 -8.95
C GLN A 16 -0.64 25.67 -7.57
N PHE A 17 -0.40 24.73 -6.65
CA PHE A 17 0.09 24.99 -5.30
C PHE A 17 1.59 24.70 -5.12
N ASN A 18 2.34 24.51 -6.22
CA ASN A 18 3.79 24.39 -6.17
C ASN A 18 4.42 25.66 -5.55
N PRO A 19 5.03 25.57 -4.34
CA PRO A 19 5.59 26.72 -3.63
C PRO A 19 6.77 27.37 -4.37
N MET A 20 7.33 26.72 -5.39
CA MET A 20 8.35 27.30 -6.27
C MET A 20 7.78 28.29 -7.31
N ARG A 21 6.47 28.27 -7.60
CA ARG A 21 5.83 29.16 -8.59
C ARG A 21 5.15 30.37 -7.97
N THR A 22 4.60 30.27 -6.76
CA THR A 22 3.68 31.28 -6.20
C THR A 22 4.32 32.29 -5.25
N ASP A 23 5.56 32.06 -4.79
CA ASP A 23 6.19 32.96 -3.83
C ASP A 23 7.03 34.07 -4.49
N ARG A 24 6.42 35.24 -4.70
CA ARG A 24 7.13 36.46 -5.16
C ARG A 24 8.16 36.98 -4.13
N GLN A 25 8.12 36.55 -2.86
CA GLN A 25 9.13 36.95 -1.87
C GLN A 25 10.43 36.12 -1.96
N ALA A 26 10.42 34.96 -2.60
CA ALA A 26 11.61 34.13 -2.79
C ALA A 26 12.64 34.72 -3.79
N ARG A 27 12.29 35.79 -4.52
CA ARG A 27 13.16 36.45 -5.51
C ARG A 27 14.14 37.48 -4.95
N ARG A 28 14.12 37.81 -3.65
CA ARG A 28 15.10 38.73 -3.06
C ARG A 28 16.39 38.00 -2.66
N LYS A 29 17.39 38.13 -3.55
CA LYS A 29 18.81 37.78 -3.42
C LYS A 29 19.30 37.56 -1.98
N ARG A 30 19.51 36.29 -1.60
CA ARG A 30 20.52 35.92 -0.61
C ARG A 30 21.69 35.26 -1.35
N LYS A 31 22.88 35.81 -1.17
CA LYS A 31 24.15 35.28 -1.69
C LYS A 31 24.32 33.81 -1.28
N PRO A 32 24.96 32.97 -2.11
CA PRO A 32 24.94 31.53 -1.93
C PRO A 32 25.77 31.14 -0.70
N ARG A 33 25.15 30.43 0.25
CA ARG A 33 25.86 29.54 1.17
C ARG A 33 25.64 28.13 0.64
N VAL A 34 26.71 27.50 0.18
CA VAL A 34 26.73 26.10 -0.24
C VAL A 34 26.30 25.25 0.94
N ASN A 35 25.15 24.59 0.83
CA ASN A 35 24.64 23.62 1.79
C ASN A 35 24.72 22.23 1.10
N PRO A 36 25.34 21.19 1.71
CA PRO A 36 25.56 19.89 1.06
C PRO A 36 24.31 19.04 0.80
N LYS A 37 23.11 19.54 1.11
CA LYS A 37 21.88 18.73 1.14
C LYS A 37 21.20 18.54 -0.24
N THR A 38 21.60 19.28 -1.26
CA THR A 38 20.99 19.18 -2.61
C THR A 38 21.57 18.06 -3.46
N GLN A 39 22.72 17.47 -3.06
CA GLN A 39 23.26 16.29 -3.74
C GLN A 39 22.55 15.00 -3.34
N ALA A 40 21.98 14.91 -2.13
CA ALA A 40 21.32 13.69 -1.68
C ALA A 40 20.01 13.39 -2.43
N SER A 41 19.21 14.41 -2.76
CA SER A 41 17.92 14.19 -3.46
C SER A 41 18.08 13.86 -4.94
N VAL A 42 19.10 14.42 -5.60
CA VAL A 42 19.44 14.12 -7.00
C VAL A 42 20.19 12.79 -7.09
N ALA A 43 21.06 12.48 -6.13
CA ALA A 43 21.69 11.18 -6.06
C ALA A 43 20.68 10.06 -5.84
N VAL A 44 19.63 10.26 -5.03
CA VAL A 44 18.60 9.22 -4.79
C VAL A 44 17.75 8.96 -6.05
N SER A 45 17.43 9.97 -6.86
CA SER A 45 16.74 9.76 -8.14
C SER A 45 17.64 9.07 -9.17
N ASP A 46 18.91 9.47 -9.25
CA ASP A 46 19.87 8.88 -10.20
C ASP A 46 20.24 7.43 -9.77
N ILE A 47 20.26 7.15 -8.47
CA ILE A 47 20.42 5.78 -7.90
C ILE A 47 19.18 4.95 -8.21
N ALA A 48 17.96 5.49 -8.11
CA ALA A 48 16.75 4.74 -8.44
C ALA A 48 16.68 4.38 -9.95
N GLU A 49 17.06 5.31 -10.83
CA GLU A 49 17.19 5.04 -12.27
C GLU A 49 18.28 4.00 -12.59
N THR A 50 19.41 4.02 -11.88
CA THR A 50 20.49 3.03 -12.11
C THR A 50 20.20 1.65 -11.49
N VAL A 51 19.52 1.59 -10.34
CA VAL A 51 19.17 0.31 -9.68
C VAL A 51 18.06 -0.43 -10.43
N GLY A 52 17.15 0.29 -11.10
CA GLY A 52 16.18 -0.32 -12.02
C GLY A 52 16.82 -1.03 -13.21
N LEU A 53 18.01 -0.59 -13.63
CA LEU A 53 18.76 -1.14 -14.77
C LEU A 53 19.71 -2.28 -14.40
N GLU A 54 20.30 -2.31 -13.20
CA GLU A 54 21.28 -3.35 -12.82
C GLU A 54 20.65 -4.69 -12.37
N GLY A 55 19.37 -4.69 -12.00
CA GLY A 55 18.71 -5.87 -11.40
C GLY A 55 17.73 -6.66 -12.27
N GLY A 56 17.49 -6.29 -13.53
CA GLY A 56 16.66 -7.09 -14.45
C GLY A 56 15.15 -7.23 -14.11
N PHE A 57 14.60 -6.46 -13.17
CA PHE A 57 13.16 -6.50 -12.87
C PHE A 57 12.43 -5.50 -13.77
N GLN A 58 12.17 -5.93 -15.01
CA GLN A 58 11.38 -5.16 -15.97
C GLN A 58 9.91 -5.52 -15.83
N THR A 59 9.05 -4.49 -15.80
CA THR A 59 7.60 -4.67 -15.66
C THR A 59 6.84 -4.27 -16.92
N THR A 60 5.81 -5.03 -17.28
CA THR A 60 4.85 -4.69 -18.36
C THR A 60 4.11 -3.41 -18.04
N TYR A 61 3.70 -3.24 -16.79
CA TYR A 61 3.11 -1.99 -16.32
C TYR A 61 4.16 -0.89 -16.29
N THR A 62 3.90 0.20 -17.00
CA THR A 62 4.72 1.41 -16.95
C THR A 62 4.08 2.39 -15.97
N PRO A 63 4.62 2.53 -14.74
CA PRO A 63 4.11 3.48 -13.77
C PRO A 63 4.33 4.93 -14.26
N SER A 64 3.55 5.86 -13.71
CA SER A 64 3.84 7.29 -13.90
C SER A 64 5.21 7.65 -13.29
N ARG A 65 5.85 8.74 -13.75
CA ARG A 65 7.15 9.22 -13.24
C ARG A 65 7.24 9.33 -11.71
N HIS A 66 6.11 9.58 -11.04
CA HIS A 66 6.03 9.73 -9.59
C HIS A 66 5.78 8.40 -8.86
N GLU A 67 5.38 7.36 -9.57
CA GLU A 67 5.05 6.02 -9.08
C GLU A 67 6.19 5.02 -9.25
N GLU A 68 7.00 5.22 -10.29
CA GLU A 68 8.08 4.34 -10.72
C GLU A 68 9.10 4.02 -9.62
N GLY A 69 9.59 5.05 -8.92
CA GLY A 69 10.66 4.88 -7.94
C GLY A 69 10.28 4.00 -6.75
N TRP A 70 9.09 4.16 -6.19
CA TRP A 70 8.69 3.41 -4.99
C TRP A 70 7.98 2.09 -5.31
N LEU A 71 7.33 1.97 -6.47
CA LEU A 71 6.66 0.73 -6.87
C LEU A 71 7.67 -0.40 -7.05
N LEU A 72 8.72 -0.16 -7.85
CA LEU A 72 9.73 -1.18 -8.13
C LEU A 72 10.51 -1.55 -6.87
N GLU A 73 10.88 -0.56 -6.05
CA GLU A 73 11.55 -0.78 -4.76
C GLU A 73 10.69 -1.66 -3.83
N SER A 74 9.39 -1.36 -3.70
CA SER A 74 8.49 -2.08 -2.78
C SER A 74 8.21 -3.52 -3.20
N LEU A 75 8.30 -3.82 -4.50
CA LEU A 75 8.04 -5.13 -5.08
C LEU A 75 9.30 -5.94 -5.36
N ARG A 76 10.48 -5.31 -5.25
CA ARG A 76 11.77 -5.92 -5.55
C ARG A 76 12.02 -7.19 -4.73
N ASP A 77 11.62 -7.17 -3.47
CA ASP A 77 11.78 -8.33 -2.58
C ASP A 77 10.98 -9.53 -3.07
N PHE A 78 9.76 -9.31 -3.56
CA PHE A 78 8.92 -10.40 -4.11
C PHE A 78 9.48 -10.96 -5.41
N TYR A 79 10.07 -10.11 -6.24
CA TYR A 79 10.76 -10.54 -7.46
C TYR A 79 12.02 -11.36 -7.13
N ASN A 80 12.87 -10.86 -6.23
CA ASN A 80 14.10 -11.55 -5.82
C ASN A 80 13.82 -12.89 -5.12
N GLN A 81 12.66 -13.03 -4.46
CA GLN A 81 12.19 -14.27 -3.85
C GLN A 81 11.51 -15.21 -4.86
N GLU A 82 11.47 -14.87 -6.15
CA GLU A 82 10.80 -15.64 -7.19
C GLU A 82 9.32 -15.90 -6.88
N LEU A 83 8.61 -14.91 -6.31
CA LEU A 83 7.17 -14.97 -6.07
C LEU A 83 6.39 -14.32 -7.23
N ILE A 84 6.95 -13.27 -7.81
CA ILE A 84 6.41 -12.58 -8.99
C ILE A 84 7.45 -12.51 -10.08
N SER A 85 7.01 -12.54 -11.34
CA SER A 85 7.88 -12.34 -12.51
C SER A 85 7.64 -11.01 -13.20
N ASP A 86 6.45 -10.42 -13.03
CA ASP A 86 6.04 -9.20 -13.73
C ASP A 86 4.95 -8.44 -12.95
N VAL A 87 4.85 -7.13 -13.15
CA VAL A 87 3.70 -6.30 -12.77
C VAL A 87 2.92 -5.98 -14.03
N LEU A 88 1.70 -6.50 -14.14
CA LEU A 88 0.89 -6.45 -15.36
C LEU A 88 0.01 -5.20 -15.45
N GLY A 89 -0.41 -4.65 -14.33
CA GLY A 89 -1.24 -3.45 -14.34
C GLY A 89 -1.80 -3.04 -12.98
N LEU A 90 -2.20 -1.77 -12.89
CA LEU A 90 -2.95 -1.23 -11.75
C LEU A 90 -4.36 -1.82 -11.72
N VAL A 91 -4.75 -2.36 -10.57
CA VAL A 91 -6.11 -2.85 -10.31
C VAL A 91 -6.96 -1.73 -9.73
N LYS A 92 -6.50 -1.12 -8.64
CA LYS A 92 -7.23 -0.06 -7.95
C LYS A 92 -6.25 0.90 -7.29
N GLY A 93 -6.38 2.18 -7.61
CA GLY A 93 -5.65 3.25 -6.92
C GLY A 93 -6.39 3.71 -5.68
N GLY A 94 -5.63 4.06 -4.64
CA GLY A 94 -6.17 4.63 -3.40
C GLY A 94 -5.27 5.71 -2.82
N LYS A 95 -5.82 6.46 -1.86
CA LYS A 95 -5.10 7.53 -1.14
C LYS A 95 -3.97 7.00 -0.25
N GLU A 96 -4.06 5.74 0.17
CA GLU A 96 -3.14 5.12 1.12
C GLU A 96 -2.32 3.99 0.52
N ALA A 97 -2.93 3.23 -0.39
CA ALA A 97 -2.31 2.13 -1.08
C ALA A 97 -2.90 2.00 -2.48
N SER A 98 -2.12 1.41 -3.37
CA SER A 98 -2.55 0.96 -4.69
C SER A 98 -2.42 -0.56 -4.75
N VAL A 99 -3.34 -1.21 -5.47
CA VAL A 99 -3.29 -2.66 -5.72
C VAL A 99 -2.93 -2.89 -7.18
N TYR A 100 -1.97 -3.78 -7.42
CA TYR A 100 -1.48 -4.15 -8.74
C TYR A 100 -1.69 -5.64 -8.97
N ARG A 101 -1.96 -6.00 -10.23
CA ARG A 101 -1.95 -7.38 -10.69
C ARG A 101 -0.53 -7.73 -11.11
N CYS A 102 0.01 -8.79 -10.55
CA CYS A 102 1.33 -9.32 -10.86
C CYS A 102 1.19 -10.67 -11.56
N ALA A 103 2.08 -10.95 -12.50
CA ALA A 103 2.29 -12.33 -12.95
C ALA A 103 2.99 -13.08 -11.82
N ALA A 104 2.41 -14.20 -11.40
CA ALA A 104 3.06 -15.04 -10.41
C ALA A 104 4.24 -15.76 -11.08
N HIS A 105 5.30 -15.99 -10.32
CA HIS A 105 6.37 -16.83 -10.81
C HIS A 105 5.90 -18.29 -10.90
N GLN A 106 6.42 -19.06 -11.86
CA GLN A 106 5.98 -20.44 -12.12
C GLN A 106 6.10 -21.35 -10.88
N ALA A 107 7.06 -21.08 -9.99
CA ALA A 107 7.26 -21.83 -8.75
C ALA A 107 6.08 -21.72 -7.77
N THR A 108 5.24 -20.69 -7.87
CA THR A 108 4.10 -20.48 -6.96
C THR A 108 2.90 -21.37 -7.27
N GLY A 109 2.81 -21.90 -8.51
CA GLY A 109 1.65 -22.65 -8.99
C GLY A 109 0.39 -21.79 -9.26
N GLU A 110 0.48 -20.47 -9.06
CA GLU A 110 -0.59 -19.52 -9.36
C GLU A 110 -0.34 -18.83 -10.71
N THR A 111 -1.38 -18.28 -11.32
CA THR A 111 -1.23 -17.47 -12.55
C THR A 111 -1.01 -16.00 -12.23
N TRP A 112 -1.79 -15.46 -11.28
CA TRP A 112 -1.75 -14.05 -10.90
C TRP A 112 -1.75 -13.87 -9.40
N LEU A 113 -1.02 -12.88 -8.95
CA LEU A 113 -1.03 -12.40 -7.57
C LEU A 113 -1.44 -10.93 -7.52
N ALA A 114 -1.95 -10.49 -6.38
CA ALA A 114 -2.24 -9.08 -6.11
C ALA A 114 -1.16 -8.53 -5.17
N ALA A 115 -0.55 -7.41 -5.55
CA ALA A 115 0.36 -6.68 -4.69
C ALA A 115 -0.30 -5.39 -4.22
N LYS A 116 -0.55 -5.27 -2.92
CA LYS A 116 -1.01 -4.03 -2.29
C LYS A 116 0.19 -3.25 -1.81
N VAL A 117 0.50 -2.14 -2.47
CA VAL A 117 1.67 -1.31 -2.20
C VAL A 117 1.23 -0.01 -1.54
N TYR A 118 1.80 0.30 -0.38
CA TYR A 118 1.44 1.46 0.43
C TYR A 118 2.24 2.69 0.01
N ARG A 119 1.54 3.81 -0.19
CA ARG A 119 2.18 5.08 -0.55
C ARG A 119 3.04 5.59 0.60
N PRO A 120 4.22 6.19 0.38
CA PRO A 120 5.00 6.81 1.46
C PRO A 120 4.18 7.85 2.23
N ARG A 121 4.40 7.94 3.55
CA ARG A 121 3.54 8.73 4.46
C ARG A 121 3.43 10.21 4.11
N MET A 122 4.46 10.80 3.50
CA MET A 122 4.43 12.18 3.00
C MET A 122 3.32 12.43 1.97
N PHE A 123 2.82 11.37 1.34
CA PHE A 123 1.70 11.40 0.38
C PHE A 123 0.38 10.88 0.98
N ARG A 124 0.33 10.51 2.27
CA ARG A 124 -0.90 10.02 2.93
C ARG A 124 -1.69 11.17 3.56
N ASN A 125 -2.79 11.56 2.93
CA ASN A 125 -3.75 12.50 3.52
C ASN A 125 -4.71 11.80 4.49
N LEU A 126 -4.20 11.46 5.68
CA LEU A 126 -4.97 10.82 6.75
C LEU A 126 -5.35 11.85 7.83
N ARG A 127 -6.62 12.28 7.86
CA ARG A 127 -7.11 13.21 8.91
C ARG A 127 -7.32 12.54 10.28
N ASN A 128 -7.48 11.21 10.38
CA ASN A 128 -7.92 10.52 11.63
C ASN A 128 -7.10 9.27 12.05
N ASP A 129 -5.87 9.10 11.56
CA ASP A 129 -4.99 7.93 11.80
C ASP A 129 -4.69 7.63 13.28
N LYS A 130 -4.69 8.64 14.15
CA LYS A 130 -4.40 8.47 15.59
C LYS A 130 -5.40 7.56 16.31
N GLN A 131 -6.69 7.61 15.94
CA GLN A 131 -7.73 6.83 16.61
C GLN A 131 -7.63 5.34 16.28
N TYR A 132 -7.19 4.99 15.06
CA TYR A 132 -6.99 3.61 14.64
C TYR A 132 -5.75 2.94 15.25
N ARG A 133 -4.78 3.73 15.72
CA ARG A 133 -3.52 3.24 16.31
C ARG A 133 -3.56 3.10 17.84
N GLN A 134 -4.47 3.79 18.52
CA GLN A 134 -4.56 3.75 19.98
C GLN A 134 -4.86 2.32 20.46
N GLY A 135 -4.01 1.79 21.36
CA GLY A 135 -4.16 0.47 21.97
C GLY A 135 -3.52 -0.71 21.21
N ARG A 136 -2.85 -0.48 20.07
CA ARG A 136 -2.15 -1.55 19.34
C ARG A 136 -0.71 -1.72 19.83
N LEU A 137 -0.25 -2.98 19.92
CA LEU A 137 1.15 -3.31 20.16
C LEU A 137 1.99 -2.96 18.92
N THR A 138 3.18 -2.38 19.11
CA THR A 138 4.15 -2.19 18.03
C THR A 138 4.74 -3.54 17.65
N LEU A 139 4.72 -3.88 16.37
CA LEU A 139 5.27 -5.11 15.80
C LEU A 139 6.59 -4.82 15.10
N ASP A 140 7.56 -5.73 15.20
CA ASP A 140 8.77 -5.72 14.38
C ASP A 140 8.49 -6.26 12.96
N GLY A 141 9.47 -6.20 12.07
CA GLY A 141 9.37 -6.72 10.69
C GLY A 141 9.11 -8.24 10.61
N ASN A 142 9.17 -8.97 11.72
CA ASN A 142 8.84 -10.39 11.81
C ASN A 142 7.48 -10.64 12.48
N GLY A 143 6.71 -9.59 12.77
CA GLY A 143 5.37 -9.69 13.36
C GLY A 143 5.36 -9.97 14.87
N ARG A 144 6.51 -9.85 15.54
CA ARG A 144 6.61 -10.03 17.00
C ARG A 144 6.39 -8.70 17.70
N ALA A 145 5.74 -8.72 18.85
CA ALA A 145 5.58 -7.53 19.66
C ALA A 145 6.95 -6.99 20.08
N VAL A 146 7.25 -5.74 19.70
CA VAL A 146 8.45 -5.04 20.13
C VAL A 146 8.37 -4.85 21.64
N ASN A 147 9.48 -5.09 22.33
CA ASN A 147 9.55 -4.98 23.78
C ASN A 147 9.08 -3.58 24.23
N PRO A 148 8.00 -3.47 25.03
CA PRO A 148 7.48 -2.19 25.50
C PRO A 148 8.44 -1.39 26.38
N ARG A 149 9.59 -1.97 26.75
CA ARG A 149 10.64 -1.31 27.53
C ARG A 149 11.71 -0.65 26.68
N ASP A 150 11.62 -0.70 25.35
CA ASP A 150 12.57 0.00 24.49
C ASP A 150 12.23 1.50 24.41
N VAL A 151 12.61 2.22 25.48
CA VAL A 151 12.33 3.63 25.71
C VAL A 151 12.80 4.51 24.55
N ARG A 152 13.88 4.11 23.85
CA ARG A 152 14.42 4.87 22.70
C ARG A 152 13.51 4.78 21.49
N LEU A 153 12.97 3.61 21.19
CA LEU A 153 12.07 3.40 20.05
C LEU A 153 10.70 4.05 20.31
N GLN A 154 10.16 3.90 21.52
CA GLN A 154 8.93 4.60 21.92
C GLN A 154 9.10 6.11 21.91
N LYS A 155 10.26 6.62 22.34
CA LYS A 155 10.56 8.05 22.26
C LYS A 155 10.67 8.51 20.80
N ALA A 156 11.28 7.72 19.91
CA ALA A 156 11.34 8.02 18.48
C ALA A 156 9.94 8.05 17.82
N ILE A 157 9.08 7.08 18.12
CA ILE A 157 7.68 7.03 17.66
C ILE A 157 6.89 8.24 18.20
N ASN A 158 7.00 8.52 19.51
CA ASN A 158 6.33 9.64 20.16
C ASN A 158 6.84 11.01 19.66
N GLN A 159 8.13 11.10 19.32
CA GLN A 159 8.75 12.30 18.75
C GLN A 159 8.55 12.43 17.25
N LYS A 160 7.86 11.49 16.58
CA LYS A 160 7.68 11.45 15.12
C LYS A 160 9.00 11.62 14.36
N SER A 161 10.08 11.03 14.87
CA SER A 161 11.34 11.02 14.11
C SER A 161 11.16 10.17 12.85
N SER A 162 11.90 10.46 11.78
CA SER A 162 11.82 9.69 10.54
C SER A 162 11.92 8.17 10.77
N LEU A 163 12.83 7.74 11.67
CA LEU A 163 12.96 6.34 12.08
C LEU A 163 11.72 5.81 12.83
N GLY A 164 11.15 6.59 13.74
CA GLY A 164 9.93 6.21 14.47
C GLY A 164 8.70 6.12 13.55
N GLU A 165 8.64 6.95 12.50
CA GLU A 165 7.58 6.90 11.51
C GLU A 165 7.70 5.67 10.58
N GLN A 166 8.92 5.30 10.18
CA GLN A 166 9.17 4.06 9.43
C GLN A 166 8.75 2.83 10.25
N VAL A 167 9.20 2.74 11.50
CA VAL A 167 8.85 1.63 12.41
C VAL A 167 7.35 1.52 12.63
N ALA A 168 6.66 2.65 12.80
CA ALA A 168 5.20 2.66 12.93
C ALA A 168 4.50 2.22 11.63
N HIS A 169 5.06 2.54 10.47
CA HIS A 169 4.52 2.10 9.19
C HIS A 169 4.67 0.59 9.00
N THR A 170 5.89 0.05 9.16
CA THR A 170 6.16 -1.39 9.07
C THR A 170 5.31 -2.15 10.08
N SER A 171 5.21 -1.67 11.32
CA SER A 171 4.34 -2.28 12.34
C SER A 171 2.87 -2.35 11.92
N TRP A 172 2.35 -1.36 11.20
CA TRP A 172 0.96 -1.36 10.74
C TRP A 172 0.74 -2.31 9.56
N LEU A 173 1.70 -2.38 8.63
CA LEU A 173 1.66 -3.33 7.53
C LEU A 173 1.74 -4.78 8.02
N MET A 174 2.65 -5.06 8.95
CA MET A 174 2.75 -6.36 9.62
C MET A 174 1.46 -6.71 10.35
N HIS A 175 0.81 -5.73 10.96
CA HIS A 175 -0.49 -5.96 11.59
C HIS A 175 -1.56 -6.34 10.57
N GLU A 176 -1.63 -5.67 9.43
CA GLU A 176 -2.58 -6.01 8.38
C GLU A 176 -2.33 -7.41 7.82
N TYR A 177 -1.07 -7.74 7.51
CA TYR A 177 -0.68 -9.08 7.05
C TYR A 177 -1.07 -10.17 8.05
N THR A 178 -0.75 -9.98 9.34
CA THR A 178 -1.05 -10.98 10.39
C THR A 178 -2.54 -11.15 10.64
N VAL A 179 -3.34 -10.08 10.51
CA VAL A 179 -4.81 -10.18 10.60
C VAL A 179 -5.36 -10.93 9.40
N LEU A 180 -4.89 -10.62 8.19
CA LEU A 180 -5.31 -11.28 6.97
C LEU A 180 -4.99 -12.78 6.99
N ASP A 181 -3.78 -13.14 7.43
CA ASP A 181 -3.32 -14.53 7.56
C ASP A 181 -4.14 -15.31 8.59
N MET A 182 -4.35 -14.72 9.76
CA MET A 182 -5.20 -15.31 10.78
C MET A 182 -6.63 -15.54 10.27
N LEU A 183 -7.26 -14.55 9.63
CA LEU A 183 -8.63 -14.72 9.11
C LEU A 183 -8.70 -15.78 8.02
N HIS A 184 -7.71 -15.81 7.11
CA HIS A 184 -7.62 -16.83 6.07
C HIS A 184 -7.50 -18.24 6.68
N GLN A 185 -6.65 -18.43 7.69
CA GLN A 185 -6.50 -19.71 8.39
C GLN A 185 -7.77 -20.16 9.12
N GLN A 186 -8.63 -19.22 9.53
CA GLN A 186 -9.94 -19.51 10.12
C GLN A 186 -11.04 -19.76 9.08
N GLY A 187 -10.70 -19.77 7.78
CA GLY A 187 -11.64 -20.01 6.68
C GLY A 187 -12.51 -18.80 6.34
N ALA A 188 -12.09 -17.59 6.70
CA ALA A 188 -12.73 -16.37 6.20
C ALA A 188 -12.52 -16.24 4.69
N ALA A 189 -13.52 -15.73 3.97
CA ALA A 189 -13.43 -15.37 2.56
C ALA A 189 -12.63 -14.07 2.41
N VAL A 190 -11.32 -14.19 2.59
CA VAL A 190 -10.34 -13.12 2.42
C VAL A 190 -9.23 -13.60 1.49
N PRO A 191 -8.55 -12.69 0.75
CA PRO A 191 -7.42 -13.08 -0.08
C PRO A 191 -6.34 -13.79 0.74
N LYS A 192 -5.87 -14.95 0.29
CA LYS A 192 -4.76 -15.65 0.93
C LYS A 192 -3.50 -14.77 0.92
N PRO A 193 -2.92 -14.40 2.06
CA PRO A 193 -1.63 -13.71 2.07
C PRO A 193 -0.51 -14.67 1.67
N ILE A 194 0.51 -14.14 0.98
CA ILE A 194 1.64 -14.92 0.46
C ILE A 194 2.94 -14.43 1.08
N ALA A 195 3.17 -13.12 1.03
CA ALA A 195 4.37 -12.50 1.55
C ALA A 195 4.12 -11.03 1.86
N ASN A 196 5.05 -10.41 2.59
CA ASN A 196 5.10 -8.98 2.80
C ASN A 196 6.51 -8.44 2.63
N SER A 197 6.60 -7.14 2.38
CA SER A 197 7.83 -6.36 2.39
C SER A 197 7.62 -5.12 3.25
N ASP A 198 8.62 -4.25 3.36
CA ASP A 198 8.54 -3.03 4.17
C ASP A 198 7.32 -2.15 3.83
N ASN A 199 6.92 -2.11 2.55
CA ASN A 199 5.86 -1.25 2.05
C ASN A 199 4.83 -1.97 1.15
N ALA A 200 4.81 -3.30 1.08
CA ALA A 200 3.81 -4.04 0.31
C ALA A 200 3.35 -5.35 0.95
N ILE A 201 2.14 -5.78 0.58
CA ILE A 201 1.61 -7.13 0.86
C ILE A 201 1.32 -7.81 -0.47
N LEU A 202 1.86 -9.02 -0.65
CA LEU A 202 1.54 -9.91 -1.75
C LEU A 202 0.49 -10.93 -1.28
N MET A 203 -0.59 -11.06 -2.04
CA MET A 203 -1.73 -11.90 -1.70
C MET A 203 -2.37 -12.50 -2.95
N GLN A 204 -3.30 -13.43 -2.75
CA GLN A 204 -4.11 -14.02 -3.80
C GLN A 204 -4.81 -12.94 -4.62
N TYR A 205 -4.76 -13.11 -5.94
CA TYR A 205 -5.55 -12.31 -6.84
C TYR A 205 -7.00 -12.82 -6.89
N ILE A 206 -7.96 -11.95 -6.63
CA ILE A 206 -9.39 -12.24 -6.77
C ILE A 206 -9.89 -11.66 -8.08
N GLY A 207 -10.11 -12.53 -9.06
CA GLY A 207 -10.47 -12.16 -10.42
C GLY A 207 -9.99 -13.20 -11.43
N GLY A 208 -9.98 -12.82 -12.71
CA GLY A 208 -9.58 -13.69 -13.81
C GLY A 208 -8.84 -12.96 -14.91
N ALA A 209 -8.74 -13.60 -16.09
CA ALA A 209 -8.04 -13.05 -17.26
C ALA A 209 -8.59 -11.68 -17.67
N TYR A 210 -9.91 -11.51 -17.52
CA TYR A 210 -10.64 -10.33 -17.94
C TYR A 210 -10.55 -9.16 -16.96
N GLY A 211 -10.06 -9.37 -15.73
CA GLY A 211 -9.96 -8.32 -14.72
C GLY A 211 -10.13 -8.81 -13.29
N ALA A 212 -10.06 -7.87 -12.35
CA ALA A 212 -10.34 -8.15 -10.95
C ALA A 212 -11.83 -8.42 -10.76
N ALA A 213 -12.18 -9.17 -9.71
CA ALA A 213 -13.57 -9.26 -9.32
C ALA A 213 -14.13 -7.85 -9.04
N PRO A 214 -15.36 -7.55 -9.51
CA PRO A 214 -16.01 -6.29 -9.21
C PRO A 214 -16.30 -6.21 -7.71
N THR A 215 -16.45 -5.00 -7.19
CA THR A 215 -16.96 -4.84 -5.82
C THR A 215 -18.45 -5.15 -5.75
N LEU A 216 -18.97 -5.49 -4.57
CA LEU A 216 -20.41 -5.72 -4.35
C LEU A 216 -21.26 -4.49 -4.73
N HIS A 217 -20.71 -3.29 -4.68
CA HIS A 217 -21.39 -2.06 -5.12
C HIS A 217 -21.55 -1.96 -6.65
N GLU A 218 -20.73 -2.66 -7.43
CA GLU A 218 -20.68 -2.59 -8.89
C GLU A 218 -21.52 -3.69 -9.56
N VAL A 219 -22.16 -4.55 -8.78
CA VAL A 219 -22.98 -5.66 -9.28
C VAL A 219 -24.43 -5.51 -8.87
N ASP A 220 -25.33 -5.93 -9.75
CA ASP A 220 -26.73 -6.16 -9.44
C ASP A 220 -26.89 -7.64 -9.08
N LEU A 221 -27.59 -7.91 -7.98
CA LEU A 221 -27.85 -9.27 -7.51
C LEU A 221 -29.28 -9.68 -7.82
N GLU A 222 -29.45 -10.91 -8.30
CA GLU A 222 -30.76 -11.51 -8.44
C GLU A 222 -31.31 -11.92 -7.07
N ALA A 223 -32.64 -12.05 -6.97
CA ALA A 223 -33.33 -12.27 -5.70
C ALA A 223 -32.87 -13.54 -4.96
N ASP A 224 -32.44 -14.57 -5.68
CA ASP A 224 -31.94 -15.83 -5.14
C ASP A 224 -30.45 -15.77 -4.72
N GLU A 225 -29.69 -14.77 -5.17
CA GLU A 225 -28.28 -14.57 -4.80
C GLU A 225 -28.11 -13.75 -3.51
N VAL A 226 -29.07 -12.87 -3.20
CA VAL A 226 -28.99 -11.92 -2.07
C VAL A 226 -28.79 -12.63 -0.73
N HIS A 227 -29.59 -13.66 -0.43
CA HIS A 227 -29.53 -14.36 0.84
C HIS A 227 -28.21 -15.14 1.04
N PRO A 228 -27.77 -15.98 0.07
CA PRO A 228 -26.46 -16.63 0.16
C PRO A 228 -25.30 -15.67 0.37
N ILE A 229 -25.26 -14.54 -0.35
CA ILE A 229 -24.19 -13.55 -0.21
C ILE A 229 -24.25 -12.87 1.16
N PHE A 230 -25.45 -12.51 1.63
CA PHE A 230 -25.63 -11.94 2.97
C PHE A 230 -25.13 -12.90 4.07
N ASP A 231 -25.49 -14.18 3.98
CA ASP A 231 -25.08 -15.20 4.95
C ASP A 231 -23.55 -15.35 4.95
N GLU A 232 -22.91 -15.32 3.78
CA GLU A 232 -21.45 -15.36 3.66
C GLU A 232 -20.78 -14.12 4.27
N VAL A 233 -21.34 -12.92 4.05
CA VAL A 233 -20.84 -11.70 4.71
C VAL A 233 -20.96 -11.81 6.23
N MET A 234 -22.10 -12.28 6.73
CA MET A 234 -22.32 -12.44 8.18
C MET A 234 -21.43 -13.51 8.80
N ARG A 235 -21.16 -14.60 8.09
CA ARG A 235 -20.18 -15.63 8.48
C ARG A 235 -18.80 -15.02 8.67
N ASN A 236 -18.36 -14.15 7.76
CA ASN A 236 -17.08 -13.45 7.87
C ASN A 236 -17.05 -12.43 9.02
N VAL A 237 -18.16 -11.71 9.26
CA VAL A 237 -18.30 -10.84 10.44
C VAL A 237 -18.16 -11.63 11.73
N GLU A 238 -18.81 -12.79 11.82
CA GLU A 238 -18.72 -13.65 12.99
C GLU A 238 -17.27 -14.16 13.20
N LEU A 239 -16.60 -14.60 12.14
CA LEU A 239 -15.19 -15.03 12.21
C LEU A 239 -14.28 -13.91 12.70
N MET A 240 -14.46 -12.67 12.22
CA MET A 240 -13.72 -11.51 12.72
C MET A 240 -13.97 -11.30 14.21
N LEU A 241 -15.23 -11.29 14.66
CA LEU A 241 -15.58 -11.05 16.06
C LEU A 241 -15.06 -12.14 17.00
N ARG A 242 -15.15 -13.43 16.60
CA ARG A 242 -14.61 -14.56 17.36
C ARG A 242 -13.10 -14.45 17.58
N ASN A 243 -12.39 -13.79 16.66
CA ASN A 243 -10.95 -13.53 16.74
C ASN A 243 -10.62 -12.14 17.32
N GLY A 244 -11.59 -11.46 17.94
CA GLY A 244 -11.40 -10.16 18.56
C GLY A 244 -11.06 -9.05 17.56
N ARG A 245 -11.52 -9.18 16.32
CA ARG A 245 -11.31 -8.21 15.24
C ARG A 245 -12.62 -7.57 14.80
N VAL A 246 -12.52 -6.31 14.40
CA VAL A 246 -13.59 -5.54 13.75
C VAL A 246 -12.95 -4.86 12.55
N HIS A 247 -13.53 -5.00 11.36
CA HIS A 247 -12.98 -4.43 10.13
C HIS A 247 -12.86 -2.90 10.18
N GLY A 248 -13.82 -2.23 10.82
CA GLY A 248 -13.83 -0.76 10.98
C GLY A 248 -14.24 0.03 9.73
N ASP A 249 -14.38 -0.61 8.57
CA ASP A 249 -14.78 -0.01 7.30
C ASP A 249 -15.49 -1.03 6.38
N LEU A 250 -16.23 -1.99 6.97
CA LEU A 250 -16.93 -3.00 6.17
C LEU A 250 -18.11 -2.36 5.43
N SER A 251 -18.07 -2.38 4.10
CA SER A 251 -19.11 -1.84 3.22
C SER A 251 -19.08 -2.54 1.87
N ALA A 252 -20.09 -2.31 1.02
CA ALA A 252 -20.16 -2.86 -0.34
C ALA A 252 -18.97 -2.46 -1.24
N TYR A 253 -18.18 -1.45 -0.85
CA TYR A 253 -16.97 -1.02 -1.57
C TYR A 253 -15.71 -1.85 -1.23
N ASN A 254 -15.75 -2.60 -0.13
CA ASN A 254 -14.65 -3.42 0.39
C ASN A 254 -14.98 -4.93 0.35
N ILE A 255 -16.09 -5.31 -0.28
CA ILE A 255 -16.48 -6.69 -0.55
C ILE A 255 -16.35 -6.89 -2.07
N LEU A 256 -15.71 -7.99 -2.47
CA LEU A 256 -15.54 -8.43 -3.86
C LEU A 256 -16.46 -9.61 -4.16
#